data_AF-A0A7X2ZWD7-F1
#
_entry.id   AF-A0A7X2ZWD7-F1
#
_cell.length_a   1.000
_cell.length_b   1.000
_cell.length_c   1.000
_cell.angle_alpha   90.00
_cell.angle_beta   90.00
_cell.angle_gamma   90.00
#
_symmetry.space_group_name_H-M   'P 1'
#
loop_
_entity.id
_entity.type
_entity.pdbx_description
1 polymer ?
#
loop_
_entity_poly.entity_id
_entity_poly.type
_entity_poly.pdbx_seq_one_letter_code
_entity_poly.pdbx_strand_id
1 'polypeptide(L)'
;MVLKNSKYTIAFLGWMAFVTFSSLVSFSDTDAADIDIPNLDKVVHFSFYFGAAFLAVLFIRERTKGGMELRKAVLFAVVGAIIYGIIIEVLQYSFTADRHGDILDALANSVGAILGSLAVKSLFSKERWLKWEN
;
A
#
# COMPACT_ATOMS: atom_id res chain seq x y z
N MET A 1 -8.93 4.98 29.45
CA MET A 1 -8.75 4.36 28.12
C MET A 1 -7.28 4.53 27.74
N VAL A 2 -6.44 3.51 27.93
CA VAL A 2 -5.01 3.62 27.62
C VAL A 2 -4.86 3.43 26.11
N LEU A 3 -4.59 4.51 25.37
CA LEU A 3 -4.14 4.43 23.98
C LEU A 3 -2.76 3.77 23.98
N LYS A 4 -2.77 2.46 23.91
CA LYS A 4 -1.61 1.64 23.61
C LYS A 4 -1.04 2.14 22.28
N ASN A 5 0.24 2.50 22.24
CA ASN A 5 0.95 3.03 21.07
C ASN A 5 0.47 2.36 19.76
N SER A 6 -0.35 3.07 18.98
CA SER A 6 -1.05 2.55 17.77
C SER A 6 -0.61 3.32 16.51
N LYS A 7 0.66 3.74 16.51
CA LYS A 7 1.20 4.65 15.50
C LYS A 7 1.16 4.03 14.10
N TYR A 8 1.50 2.74 13.98
CA TYR A 8 1.49 2.06 12.69
C TYR A 8 0.08 1.72 12.25
N THR A 9 -0.82 1.47 13.19
CA THR A 9 -2.26 1.33 12.91
C THR A 9 -2.83 2.62 12.32
N ILE A 10 -2.58 3.77 12.94
CA ILE A 10 -3.09 5.07 12.45
C ILE A 10 -2.46 5.38 11.08
N ALA A 11 -1.15 5.19 10.93
CA ALA A 11 -0.47 5.42 9.66
C ALA A 11 -1.01 4.52 8.54
N PHE A 12 -1.21 3.22 8.81
CA PHE A 12 -1.76 2.28 7.84
C PHE A 12 -3.18 2.69 7.42
N LEU A 13 -4.07 2.95 8.38
CA LEU A 13 -5.46 3.35 8.06
C LEU A 13 -5.51 4.67 7.30
N GLY A 14 -4.69 5.66 7.69
CA GLY A 14 -4.58 6.92 6.98
C GLY A 14 -4.06 6.75 5.55
N TRP A 15 -3.06 5.89 5.35
CA TRP A 15 -2.54 5.58 4.02
C TRP A 15 -3.57 4.86 3.15
N MET A 16 -4.29 3.88 3.70
CA MET A 16 -5.35 3.18 2.95
C MET A 16 -6.50 4.12 2.56
N ALA A 17 -6.88 5.05 3.43
CA ALA A 17 -7.87 6.08 3.12
C ALA A 17 -7.36 7.00 1.99
N PHE A 18 -6.11 7.45 2.08
CA PHE A 18 -5.46 8.27 1.07
C PHE A 18 -5.40 7.57 -0.30
N VAL A 19 -4.97 6.30 -0.34
CA VAL A 19 -4.91 5.49 -1.58
C VAL A 19 -6.31 5.30 -2.17
N THR A 20 -7.30 4.92 -1.35
CA THR A 20 -8.69 4.75 -1.81
C THR A 20 -9.21 6.02 -2.46
N PHE A 21 -9.07 7.15 -1.76
CA PHE A 21 -9.54 8.44 -2.24
C PHE A 21 -8.83 8.85 -3.53
N SER A 22 -7.50 8.76 -3.56
CA SER A 22 -6.69 9.18 -4.71
C SER A 22 -6.91 8.31 -5.94
N SER A 23 -7.18 7.01 -5.77
CA SER A 23 -7.45 6.10 -6.88
C SER A 23 -8.86 6.27 -7.46
N LEU A 24 -9.86 6.61 -6.65
CA LEU A 24 -11.25 6.70 -7.11
C LEU A 24 -11.66 8.10 -7.58
N VAL A 25 -11.00 9.16 -7.10
CA VAL A 25 -11.32 10.53 -7.52
C VAL A 25 -10.63 10.86 -8.85
N SER A 26 -11.39 11.43 -9.79
CA SER A 26 -10.86 12.07 -11.00
C SER A 26 -10.65 13.56 -10.74
N PHE A 27 -9.48 14.09 -11.07
CA PHE A 27 -9.18 15.52 -11.01
C PHE A 27 -9.21 16.06 -12.44
N SER A 28 -10.40 16.07 -13.05
CA SER A 28 -10.59 16.48 -14.46
C SER A 28 -10.63 18.01 -14.67
N ASP A 29 -10.79 18.81 -13.60
CA ASP A 29 -11.08 20.26 -13.72
C ASP A 29 -10.03 21.19 -13.10
N THR A 30 -8.84 20.70 -12.76
CA THR A 30 -7.77 21.60 -12.28
C THR A 30 -6.89 22.02 -13.44
N ASP A 31 -6.83 23.34 -13.71
CA ASP A 31 -5.88 24.05 -14.61
C ASP A 31 -4.40 23.87 -14.20
N ALA A 32 -4.03 22.70 -13.71
CA ALA A 32 -2.65 22.32 -13.46
C ALA A 32 -2.00 22.07 -14.82
N ALA A 33 -0.83 22.67 -15.03
CA ALA A 33 -0.03 22.52 -16.23
C ALA A 33 -0.02 21.05 -16.68
N ASP A 34 -0.38 20.83 -17.95
CA ASP A 34 -0.53 19.52 -18.59
C ASP A 34 0.86 18.86 -18.69
N ILE A 35 1.36 18.36 -17.57
CA ILE A 35 2.61 17.61 -17.46
C ILE A 35 2.26 16.17 -17.87
N ASP A 36 2.28 15.94 -19.18
CA ASP A 36 2.13 14.59 -19.74
C ASP A 36 3.46 13.84 -19.63
N ILE A 37 3.70 13.24 -18.45
CA ILE A 37 4.79 12.29 -18.26
C ILE A 37 4.24 10.89 -18.58
N PRO A 38 4.76 10.21 -19.62
CA PRO A 38 4.31 8.87 -19.97
C PRO A 38 4.49 7.90 -18.79
N ASN A 39 3.46 7.10 -18.50
CA ASN A 39 3.45 6.05 -17.47
C ASN A 39 3.59 6.55 -16.02
N LEU A 40 3.39 7.84 -15.74
CA LEU A 40 3.45 8.39 -14.37
C LEU A 40 2.40 7.76 -13.44
N ASP A 41 1.21 7.48 -13.98
CA ASP A 41 0.13 6.71 -13.35
C ASP A 41 0.65 5.39 -12.74
N LYS A 42 1.41 4.61 -13.51
CA LYS A 42 1.95 3.32 -13.08
C LYS A 42 2.96 3.48 -11.94
N VAL A 43 3.74 4.56 -11.94
CA VAL A 43 4.68 4.87 -10.85
C VAL A 43 3.92 5.26 -9.58
N VAL A 44 2.81 6.00 -9.70
CA VAL A 44 1.93 6.35 -8.59
C VAL A 44 1.29 5.09 -7.99
N HIS A 45 0.72 4.24 -8.83
CA HIS A 45 0.15 2.95 -8.45
C HIS A 45 1.19 2.06 -7.73
N PHE A 46 2.38 1.89 -8.33
CA PHE A 46 3.48 1.21 -7.65
C PHE A 46 3.78 1.79 -6.26
N SER A 47 3.87 3.12 -6.15
CA SER A 47 4.23 3.81 -4.90
C SER A 47 3.15 3.66 -3.82
N PHE A 48 1.87 3.72 -4.21
CA PHE A 48 0.74 3.52 -3.31
C PHE A 48 0.75 2.14 -2.67
N TYR A 49 0.92 1.09 -3.47
CA TYR A 49 0.89 -0.28 -2.99
C TYR A 49 2.19 -0.70 -2.30
N PHE A 50 3.32 -0.10 -2.68
CA PHE A 50 4.57 -0.18 -1.91
C PHE A 50 4.36 0.34 -0.49
N GLY A 51 3.85 1.56 -0.35
CA GLY A 51 3.58 2.17 0.96
C GLY A 51 2.53 1.39 1.76
N ALA A 52 1.46 0.94 1.10
CA ALA A 52 0.38 0.20 1.74
C ALA A 52 0.89 -1.12 2.32
N ALA A 53 1.64 -1.91 1.54
CA ALA A 53 2.13 -3.19 1.98
C ALA A 53 3.26 -3.04 3.03
N PHE A 54 4.12 -2.03 2.89
CA PHE A 54 5.13 -1.68 3.90
C PHE A 54 4.46 -1.38 5.26
N LEU A 55 3.47 -0.48 5.27
CA LEU A 55 2.74 -0.11 6.48
C LEU A 55 1.90 -1.26 7.02
N ALA A 56 1.34 -2.12 6.15
CA ALA A 56 0.59 -3.30 6.55
C ALA A 56 1.45 -4.27 7.36
N VAL A 57 2.71 -4.53 6.97
CA VAL A 57 3.60 -5.39 7.76
C VAL A 57 3.86 -4.79 9.14
N LEU A 58 4.11 -3.48 9.23
CA LEU A 58 4.34 -2.79 10.51
C LEU A 58 3.09 -2.79 11.39
N PHE A 59 1.92 -2.55 10.79
CA PHE A 59 0.62 -2.65 11.44
C PHE A 59 0.38 -4.05 12.00
N ILE A 60 0.58 -5.11 11.20
CA ILE A 60 0.42 -6.50 11.65
C ILE A 60 1.34 -6.79 12.83
N ARG A 61 2.61 -6.38 12.76
CA ARG A 61 3.58 -6.55 13.86
C ARG A 61 3.15 -5.79 15.11
N GLU A 62 2.63 -4.57 14.99
CA GLU A 62 2.09 -3.78 16.11
C GLU A 62 0.88 -4.47 16.77
N ARG A 63 -0.10 -4.90 15.96
CA ARG A 63 -1.34 -5.52 16.47
C ARG A 63 -1.11 -6.89 17.09
N THR A 64 -0.16 -7.65 16.56
CA THR A 64 0.24 -8.96 17.09
C THR A 64 1.29 -8.85 18.20
N LYS A 65 1.75 -7.63 18.53
CA LYS A 65 2.87 -7.37 19.44
C LYS A 65 4.12 -8.21 19.09
N GLY A 66 4.38 -8.42 17.82
CA GLY A 66 5.49 -9.25 17.35
C GLY A 66 5.28 -10.77 17.46
N GLY A 67 4.13 -11.23 17.99
CA GLY A 67 3.83 -12.66 18.12
C GLY A 67 3.62 -13.40 16.80
N MET A 68 3.29 -12.67 15.71
CA MET A 68 3.29 -13.24 14.37
C MET A 68 4.69 -13.17 13.74
N GLU A 69 5.17 -14.30 13.22
CA GLU A 69 6.42 -14.37 12.48
C GLU A 69 6.45 -13.36 11.32
N LEU A 70 7.61 -12.70 11.13
CA LEU A 70 7.76 -11.68 10.08
C LEU A 70 7.44 -12.21 8.68
N ARG A 71 7.81 -13.46 8.37
CA ARG A 71 7.49 -14.08 7.07
C ARG A 71 5.98 -14.20 6.83
N LYS A 72 5.23 -14.56 7.88
CA LYS A 72 3.76 -14.65 7.82
C LYS A 72 3.15 -13.26 7.66
N ALA A 73 3.63 -12.27 8.44
CA ALA A 73 3.17 -10.89 8.33
C ALA A 73 3.39 -10.31 6.91
N VAL A 74 4.56 -10.57 6.31
CA VAL A 74 4.87 -10.22 4.92
C VAL A 74 3.92 -10.89 3.94
N LEU A 75 3.65 -12.19 4.09
CA LEU A 75 2.72 -12.91 3.20
C LEU A 75 1.30 -12.31 3.27
N PHE A 76 0.79 -12.07 4.48
CA PHE A 76 -0.52 -11.44 4.68
C PHE A 76 -0.59 -10.04 4.09
N ALA A 77 0.46 -9.24 4.24
CA ALA A 77 0.52 -7.89 3.68
C ALA A 77 0.50 -7.90 2.14
N VAL A 78 1.29 -8.76 1.50
CA VAL A 78 1.32 -8.89 0.03
C VAL A 78 -0.04 -9.33 -0.51
N VAL A 79 -0.58 -10.43 0.03
CA VAL A 79 -1.86 -10.98 -0.44
C VAL A 79 -2.99 -9.97 -0.21
N GLY A 80 -3.04 -9.35 0.97
CA GLY A 80 -4.05 -8.33 1.29
C GLY A 80 -3.97 -7.11 0.37
N ALA A 81 -2.78 -6.59 0.12
CA ALA A 81 -2.59 -5.43 -0.76
C ALA A 81 -2.93 -5.75 -2.22
N ILE A 82 -2.58 -6.93 -2.74
CA ILE A 82 -2.95 -7.35 -4.10
C ILE A 82 -4.47 -7.49 -4.24
N ILE A 83 -5.13 -8.16 -3.30
CA ILE A 83 -6.60 -8.30 -3.33
C ILE A 83 -7.26 -6.93 -3.27
N TYR A 84 -6.81 -6.06 -2.36
CA TYR A 84 -7.31 -4.70 -2.27
C TYR A 84 -7.11 -3.94 -3.59
N GLY A 85 -5.97 -4.12 -4.26
CA GLY A 85 -5.70 -3.48 -5.54
C GLY A 85 -6.61 -3.93 -6.66
N ILE A 86 -6.83 -5.23 -6.78
CA ILE A 86 -7.79 -5.77 -7.74
C ILE A 86 -9.20 -5.20 -7.48
N ILE A 87 -9.59 -5.06 -6.20
CA ILE A 87 -10.89 -4.44 -5.86
C ILE A 87 -10.94 -2.98 -6.34
N ILE A 88 -9.88 -2.19 -6.11
CA ILE A 88 -9.84 -0.78 -6.55
C ILE A 88 -9.92 -0.68 -8.08
N GLU A 89 -9.18 -1.49 -8.83
CA GLU A 89 -9.24 -1.50 -10.31
C GLU A 89 -10.64 -1.84 -10.82
N VAL A 90 -11.30 -2.83 -10.20
CA VAL A 90 -12.70 -3.19 -10.53
C VAL A 90 -13.66 -2.05 -10.21
N LEU A 91 -13.45 -1.35 -9.08
CA LEU A 91 -14.27 -0.20 -8.71
C LEU A 91 -14.06 0.98 -9.65
N GLN A 92 -12.83 1.26 -10.08
CA GLN A 92 -12.54 2.27 -11.10
C GLN A 92 -13.28 1.93 -12.40
N TYR A 93 -13.11 0.71 -12.91
CA TYR A 93 -13.78 0.25 -14.12
C TYR A 93 -15.31 0.29 -14.04
N SER A 94 -15.89 0.01 -12.86
CA SER A 94 -17.33 -0.16 -12.70
C SER A 94 -18.08 1.11 -12.29
N PHE A 95 -17.42 2.05 -11.60
CA PHE A 95 -18.09 3.17 -10.92
C PHE A 95 -17.50 4.55 -11.24
N THR A 96 -16.46 4.65 -12.07
CA THR A 96 -15.91 5.94 -12.47
C THR A 96 -16.05 6.14 -13.97
N ALA A 97 -16.46 7.35 -14.39
CA ALA A 97 -16.66 7.67 -15.81
C ALA A 97 -15.33 7.98 -16.52
N ASP A 98 -14.36 8.53 -15.78
CA ASP A 98 -13.11 9.05 -16.35
C ASP A 98 -11.87 8.21 -16.01
N ARG A 99 -11.96 7.19 -15.13
CA ARG A 99 -10.85 6.25 -14.90
C ARG A 99 -11.09 4.95 -15.64
N HIS A 100 -10.07 4.51 -16.36
CA HIS A 100 -10.04 3.20 -16.98
C HIS A 100 -9.23 2.28 -16.07
N GLY A 101 -9.86 1.26 -15.49
CA GLY A 101 -9.11 0.20 -14.80
C GLY A 101 -8.17 -0.49 -15.80
N ASP A 102 -6.89 -0.60 -15.47
CA ASP A 102 -5.83 -1.10 -16.36
C ASP A 102 -5.14 -2.33 -15.73
N ILE A 103 -4.95 -3.37 -16.55
CA ILE A 103 -4.19 -4.57 -16.16
C ILE A 103 -2.75 -4.18 -15.81
N LEU A 104 -2.17 -3.17 -16.46
CA LEU A 104 -0.83 -2.69 -16.13
C LEU A 104 -0.79 -1.98 -14.77
N ASP A 105 -1.87 -1.33 -14.36
CA ASP A 105 -1.98 -0.74 -13.02
C ASP A 105 -2.13 -1.84 -11.97
N ALA A 106 -2.93 -2.88 -12.23
CA ALA A 106 -2.98 -4.07 -11.38
C ALA A 106 -1.59 -4.76 -11.21
N LEU A 107 -0.79 -4.78 -12.28
CA LEU A 107 0.58 -5.27 -12.24
C LEU A 107 1.48 -4.34 -11.41
N ALA A 108 1.41 -3.02 -11.63
CA ALA A 108 2.17 -2.03 -10.86
C ALA A 108 1.84 -2.11 -9.36
N ASN A 109 0.55 -2.22 -9.02
CA ASN A 109 0.04 -2.44 -7.66
C ASN A 109 0.67 -3.69 -7.04
N SER A 110 0.69 -4.80 -7.79
CA SER A 110 1.23 -6.08 -7.32
C SER A 110 2.74 -6.04 -7.09
N VAL A 111 3.50 -5.44 -8.01
CA VAL A 111 4.96 -5.29 -7.87
C VAL A 111 5.27 -4.36 -6.69
N GLY A 112 4.53 -3.27 -6.52
CA GLY A 112 4.62 -2.38 -5.37
C GLY A 112 4.41 -3.13 -4.06
N ALA A 113 3.33 -3.89 -3.94
CA ALA A 113 2.99 -4.66 -2.75
C ALA A 113 4.08 -5.66 -2.34
N ILE A 114 4.64 -6.38 -3.33
CA ILE A 114 5.74 -7.33 -3.11
C ILE A 114 6.98 -6.60 -2.61
N LEU A 115 7.43 -5.55 -3.31
CA LEU A 115 8.66 -4.84 -2.96
C LEU A 115 8.53 -4.08 -1.63
N GLY A 116 7.37 -3.49 -1.35
CA GLY A 116 7.10 -2.80 -0.08
C GLY A 116 7.18 -3.72 1.12
N SER A 117 6.62 -4.93 1.01
CA SER A 117 6.70 -5.94 2.07
C SER A 117 8.11 -6.50 2.24
N LEU A 118 8.83 -6.74 1.13
CA LEU A 118 10.21 -7.20 1.16
C LEU A 118 11.17 -6.15 1.74
N ALA A 119 10.91 -4.86 1.54
CA ALA A 119 11.69 -3.78 2.13
C ALA A 119 11.66 -3.87 3.67
N VAL A 120 10.50 -4.11 4.28
CA VAL A 120 10.41 -4.34 5.73
C VAL A 120 11.23 -5.56 6.14
N LYS A 121 11.11 -6.68 5.41
CA LYS A 121 11.91 -7.88 5.68
C LYS A 121 13.42 -7.61 5.63
N SER A 122 13.87 -6.79 4.68
CA SER A 122 15.28 -6.40 4.55
C SER A 122 15.75 -5.47 5.68
N LEU A 123 14.91 -4.53 6.11
CA LEU A 123 15.26 -3.57 7.16
C LEU A 123 15.30 -4.18 8.57
N PHE A 124 14.46 -5.19 8.82
CA PHE A 124 14.31 -5.86 10.13
C PHE A 124 14.85 -7.30 10.14
N SER A 125 15.63 -7.69 9.12
CA SER A 125 16.40 -8.93 9.13
C SER A 125 17.50 -8.83 10.20
N LYS A 126 17.85 -9.98 10.82
CA LYS A 126 18.79 -10.09 11.96
C LYS A 126 20.16 -9.42 11.73
N GLU A 127 20.53 -9.10 10.49
CA GLU A 127 21.80 -8.48 10.13
C GLU A 127 21.78 -6.94 9.98
N ARG A 128 20.62 -6.26 10.03
CA ARG A 128 20.56 -4.79 9.88
C ARG A 128 19.68 -4.06 10.92
N TRP A 129 20.04 -2.78 11.04
CA TRP A 129 19.70 -1.62 11.90
C TRP A 129 18.50 -1.60 12.86
N LEU A 130 17.47 -2.43 12.71
CA LEU A 130 16.30 -2.38 13.60
C LEU A 130 15.95 -3.78 14.11
N LYS A 131 16.36 -4.07 15.35
CA LYS A 131 15.93 -5.26 16.06
C LYS A 131 14.54 -5.02 16.63
N TRP A 132 13.59 -5.88 16.29
CA TRP A 132 12.35 -5.96 17.02
C TRP A 132 12.63 -6.79 18.28
N GLU A 133 12.75 -6.14 19.44
CA GLU A 133 12.76 -6.86 20.72
C GLU A 133 11.38 -7.50 20.90
N ASN A 134 11.36 -8.83 21.07
CA ASN A 134 10.16 -9.62 21.36
C ASN A 134 9.92 -9.64 22.86
#